data_AF-A0A356IQE1-F1
#
_entry.id   AF-A0A356IQE1-F1
#
_cell.length_a   1.000
_cell.length_b   1.000
_cell.length_c   1.000
_cell.angle_alpha   90.00
_cell.angle_beta   90.00
_cell.angle_gamma   90.00
#
_symmetry.space_group_name_H-M   'P 1'
#
loop_
_entity.id
_entity.type
_entity.pdbx_description
1 polymer ?
#
loop_
_entity_poly.entity_id
_entity_poly.type
_entity_poly.pdbx_seq_one_letter_code
_entity_poly.pdbx_strand_id
1 'polypeptide(L)'
;MKNRFVAMLALWLCWAAIPAFAAGYTQTQYPIVLAHGMFGFDSIVGINYWYGIPRALERDGAQVFVTQVSSVNSSEMRGEQLLAQVEEVLAITGAQKVNLIGHSHGGQSVRYVAAVAPEKVASVTTVGSPTKGSEAADLGLQAMQIPLLGPALAPIVAGVIEGLGWVIGSLAGESLSQDALASLNSLSSAGAADFNSRFPEGVPTSDCGEGDYVSAGPGAAVHQFSWSGANTGITNFFDPSSYGLVLSKLAFTEENDGLVGRCSSHFGQVLRDDYPMDHLDEVNQLFGLTYLFSTNPKSVYRQHANRLRNLGL
;
A
#
# COMPACT_ATOMS: atom_id res chain seq x y z
N MET A 1 -21.39 53.67 62.79
CA MET A 1 -20.09 53.64 62.09
C MET A 1 -20.00 52.33 61.32
N LYS A 2 -20.07 52.42 59.99
CA LYS A 2 -19.93 51.31 59.03
C LYS A 2 -18.44 51.00 58.87
N ASN A 3 -18.07 49.72 58.83
CA ASN A 3 -17.35 49.14 57.68
C ASN A 3 -17.01 47.67 57.92
N ARG A 4 -17.70 46.83 57.14
CA ARG A 4 -17.32 45.46 56.81
C ARG A 4 -16.12 45.53 55.86
N PHE A 5 -15.06 44.77 56.11
CA PHE A 5 -14.12 44.41 55.06
C PHE A 5 -13.83 42.91 55.13
N VAL A 6 -14.30 42.25 54.08
CA VAL A 6 -14.10 40.85 53.71
C VAL A 6 -12.65 40.72 53.23
N ALA A 7 -11.88 39.79 53.79
CA ALA A 7 -10.61 39.37 53.21
C ALA A 7 -10.82 38.01 52.53
N MET A 8 -10.73 38.04 51.19
CA MET A 8 -10.94 36.91 50.28
C MET A 8 -9.88 35.82 50.46
N LEU A 9 -10.34 34.57 50.49
CA LEU A 9 -9.50 33.39 50.23
C LEU A 9 -8.96 33.47 48.80
N ALA A 10 -7.65 33.58 48.64
CA ALA A 10 -6.98 33.27 47.39
C ALA A 10 -6.75 31.75 47.32
N LEU A 11 -7.68 31.01 46.70
CA LEU A 11 -7.41 29.64 46.27
C LEU A 11 -6.40 29.71 45.11
N TRP A 12 -5.15 29.35 45.39
CA TRP A 12 -4.16 29.03 44.38
C TRP A 12 -4.59 27.74 43.67
N LEU A 13 -5.24 27.87 42.51
CA LEU A 13 -5.37 26.80 41.54
C LEU A 13 -3.99 26.54 40.93
N CYS A 14 -3.22 25.65 41.54
CA CYS A 14 -2.11 24.97 40.86
C CYS A 14 -2.72 24.07 39.78
N TRP A 15 -2.94 24.64 38.59
CA TRP A 15 -3.18 23.85 37.39
C TRP A 15 -1.86 23.14 37.09
N ALA A 16 -1.73 21.89 37.58
CA ALA A 16 -0.68 21.02 37.11
C ALA A 16 -0.91 20.83 35.61
N ALA A 17 -0.14 21.54 34.79
CA ALA A 17 -0.01 21.23 33.38
C ALA A 17 0.54 19.81 33.33
N ILE A 18 -0.35 18.83 33.13
CA ILE A 18 0.05 17.49 32.72
C ILE A 18 0.89 17.73 31.47
N PRO A 19 2.15 17.30 31.42
CA PRO A 19 2.91 17.43 30.20
C PRO A 19 2.15 16.62 29.16
N ALA A 20 1.52 17.31 28.20
CA ALA A 20 1.08 16.68 26.98
C ALA A 20 2.37 16.16 26.35
N PHE A 21 2.66 14.87 26.51
CA PHE A 21 3.68 14.23 25.69
C PHE A 21 3.29 14.55 24.26
N ALA A 22 4.11 15.37 23.58
CA ALA A 22 3.84 15.76 22.22
C ALA A 22 3.70 14.48 21.41
N ALA A 23 2.50 14.21 20.88
CA ALA A 23 2.26 13.04 20.07
C ALA A 23 3.30 13.00 18.95
N GLY A 24 3.98 11.86 18.79
CA GLY A 24 5.12 11.70 17.89
C GLY A 24 4.77 12.04 16.43
N TYR A 25 5.78 12.33 15.61
CA TYR A 25 5.60 12.84 14.24
C TYR A 25 4.73 11.93 13.37
N THR A 26 4.80 10.62 13.55
CA THR A 26 4.04 9.60 12.80
C THR A 26 2.91 8.98 13.63
N GLN A 27 2.64 9.47 14.85
CA GLN A 27 1.64 8.90 15.74
C GLN A 27 0.21 9.21 15.28
N THR A 28 -0.35 8.34 14.45
CA THR A 28 -1.75 8.33 14.01
C THR A 28 -2.70 7.92 15.13
N GLN A 29 -3.98 8.28 15.01
CA GLN A 29 -5.05 7.86 15.91
C GLN A 29 -5.33 6.35 15.77
N TYR A 30 -5.33 5.84 14.53
CA TYR A 30 -5.56 4.45 14.19
C TYR A 30 -4.25 3.76 13.75
N PRO A 31 -4.07 2.45 14.04
CA PRO A 31 -2.89 1.71 13.60
C PRO A 31 -2.72 1.73 12.08
N ILE A 32 -1.47 1.76 11.61
CA ILE A 32 -1.12 1.61 10.20
C ILE A 32 -0.93 0.13 9.90
N VAL A 33 -1.64 -0.37 8.88
CA VAL A 33 -1.56 -1.76 8.42
C VAL A 33 -0.99 -1.77 7.00
N LEU A 34 0.12 -2.49 6.81
CA LEU A 34 0.87 -2.54 5.55
C LEU A 34 0.58 -3.85 4.80
N ALA A 35 -0.04 -3.74 3.63
CA ALA A 35 -0.43 -4.86 2.76
C ALA A 35 0.50 -4.94 1.52
N HIS A 36 1.32 -6.00 1.45
CA HIS A 36 2.27 -6.19 0.37
C HIS A 36 1.59 -6.50 -0.98
N GLY A 37 2.37 -6.43 -2.06
CA GLY A 37 1.94 -6.73 -3.42
C GLY A 37 2.09 -8.20 -3.83
N MET A 38 2.04 -8.44 -5.15
CA MET A 38 2.33 -9.75 -5.77
C MET A 38 3.78 -10.16 -5.47
N PHE A 39 3.99 -11.44 -5.16
CA PHE A 39 5.26 -11.98 -4.65
C PHE A 39 5.77 -11.33 -3.35
N GLY A 40 4.92 -10.56 -2.66
CA GLY A 40 5.30 -9.98 -1.38
C GLY A 40 5.30 -11.02 -0.26
N PHE A 41 6.07 -10.72 0.77
CA PHE A 41 6.33 -11.54 1.95
C PHE A 41 6.45 -10.61 3.15
N ASP A 42 6.36 -11.11 4.37
CA ASP A 42 6.62 -10.34 5.58
C ASP A 42 8.14 -10.19 5.79
N SER A 43 8.85 -11.31 5.84
CA SER A 43 10.28 -11.44 6.04
C SER A 43 10.81 -12.76 5.48
N ILE A 44 11.77 -12.70 4.55
CA ILE A 44 12.55 -13.86 4.11
C ILE A 44 13.97 -13.74 4.66
N VAL A 45 14.38 -14.66 5.53
CA VAL A 45 15.74 -14.72 6.12
C VAL A 45 16.17 -13.36 6.74
N GLY A 46 15.23 -12.67 7.40
CA GLY A 46 15.47 -11.37 8.04
C GLY A 46 15.41 -10.16 7.09
N ILE A 47 15.06 -10.36 5.83
CA ILE A 47 14.84 -9.30 4.84
C ILE A 47 13.34 -9.05 4.74
N ASN A 48 12.90 -7.86 5.16
CA ASN A 48 11.49 -7.47 5.10
C ASN A 48 11.14 -6.91 3.73
N TYR A 49 9.92 -7.15 3.25
CA TYR A 49 9.39 -6.53 2.03
C TYR A 49 9.39 -5.00 2.13
N TRP A 50 8.84 -4.49 3.23
CA TRP A 50 8.85 -3.07 3.58
C TRP A 50 10.19 -2.67 4.21
N TYR A 51 11.23 -2.51 3.41
CA TYR A 51 12.61 -2.47 3.92
C TYR A 51 12.90 -1.22 4.78
N GLY A 52 12.87 -1.40 6.10
CA GLY A 52 13.11 -0.35 7.09
C GLY A 52 11.98 0.69 7.23
N ILE A 53 10.85 0.52 6.52
CA ILE A 53 9.68 1.40 6.59
C ILE A 53 8.94 1.27 7.93
N PRO A 54 8.60 0.05 8.44
CA PRO A 54 7.93 -0.08 9.74
C PRO A 54 8.72 0.58 10.86
N ARG A 55 10.01 0.27 10.96
CA ARG A 55 10.92 0.89 11.93
C ARG A 55 10.98 2.42 11.82
N ALA A 56 10.96 2.95 10.60
CA ALA A 56 10.97 4.39 10.37
C ALA A 56 9.66 5.06 10.79
N LEU A 57 8.52 4.36 10.72
CA LEU A 57 7.24 4.83 11.21
C LEU A 57 7.15 4.70 12.73
N GLU A 58 7.50 3.54 13.30
CA GLU A 58 7.41 3.25 14.74
C GLU A 58 8.30 4.16 15.59
N ARG A 59 9.50 4.51 15.10
CA ARG A 59 10.45 5.39 15.80
C ARG A 59 9.83 6.71 16.24
N ASP A 60 8.82 7.20 15.53
CA ASP A 60 8.17 8.48 15.78
C ASP A 60 6.69 8.33 16.17
N GLY A 61 6.30 7.13 16.63
CA GLY A 61 5.07 6.90 17.40
C GLY A 61 3.93 6.18 16.67
N ALA A 62 4.05 5.83 15.40
CA ALA A 62 3.06 4.99 14.73
C ALA A 62 3.02 3.57 15.34
N GLN A 63 1.82 3.01 15.50
CA GLN A 63 1.63 1.57 15.63
C GLN A 63 1.55 0.98 14.23
N VAL A 64 2.43 0.04 13.90
CA VAL A 64 2.52 -0.53 12.55
C VAL A 64 2.34 -2.04 12.61
N PHE A 65 1.49 -2.56 11.74
CA PHE A 65 1.28 -3.98 11.54
C PHE A 65 1.59 -4.32 10.08
N VAL A 66 2.47 -5.30 9.88
CA VAL A 66 2.77 -5.84 8.54
C VAL A 66 1.98 -7.12 8.40
N THR A 67 1.11 -7.19 7.41
CA THR A 67 0.27 -8.37 7.17
C THR A 67 0.91 -9.30 6.15
N GLN A 68 0.56 -10.57 6.23
CA GLN A 68 0.96 -11.60 5.26
C GLN A 68 -0.28 -12.18 4.58
N VAL A 69 -0.37 -12.04 3.27
CA VAL A 69 -1.41 -12.66 2.43
C VAL A 69 -0.77 -13.57 1.38
N SER A 70 -1.55 -14.34 0.65
CA SER A 70 -1.05 -15.20 -0.42
C SER A 70 -0.17 -14.41 -1.38
N SER A 71 1.11 -14.77 -1.51
CA SER A 71 2.07 -14.17 -2.46
C SER A 71 1.49 -13.94 -3.88
N VAL A 72 0.74 -14.90 -4.42
CA VAL A 72 0.00 -14.80 -5.69
C VAL A 72 -1.42 -15.36 -5.51
N ASN A 73 -2.46 -14.56 -5.73
CA ASN A 73 -3.86 -15.02 -5.78
C ASN A 73 -4.76 -13.90 -6.31
N SER A 74 -6.08 -14.13 -6.44
CA SER A 74 -7.02 -13.06 -6.77
C SER A 74 -7.07 -11.98 -5.69
N SER A 75 -7.45 -10.77 -6.10
CA SER A 75 -7.57 -9.61 -5.20
C SER A 75 -8.56 -9.83 -4.05
N GLU A 76 -9.65 -10.56 -4.29
CA GLU A 76 -10.66 -10.90 -3.30
C GLU A 76 -10.15 -11.93 -2.30
N MET A 77 -9.47 -12.99 -2.76
CA MET A 77 -8.89 -13.99 -1.85
C MET A 77 -7.85 -13.35 -0.92
N ARG A 78 -6.99 -12.49 -1.47
CA ARG A 78 -6.04 -11.70 -0.67
C ARG A 78 -6.75 -10.69 0.23
N GLY A 79 -7.84 -10.09 -0.25
CA GLY A 79 -8.67 -9.15 0.52
C GLY A 79 -9.32 -9.79 1.74
N GLU A 80 -9.85 -11.01 1.61
CA GLU A 80 -10.43 -11.77 2.73
C GLU A 80 -9.37 -12.16 3.77
N GLN A 81 -8.18 -12.59 3.31
CA GLN A 81 -7.06 -12.86 4.21
C GLN A 81 -6.57 -11.61 4.94
N LEU A 82 -6.58 -10.45 4.27
CA LEU A 82 -6.26 -9.17 4.87
C LEU A 82 -7.33 -8.75 5.87
N LEU A 83 -8.62 -8.93 5.56
CA LEU A 83 -9.72 -8.60 6.47
C LEU A 83 -9.60 -9.35 7.80
N ALA A 84 -9.31 -10.65 7.76
CA ALA A 84 -9.11 -11.45 8.97
C ALA A 84 -7.97 -10.88 9.86
N GLN A 85 -6.87 -10.46 9.26
CA GLN A 85 -5.75 -9.84 9.99
C GLN A 85 -6.09 -8.44 10.50
N VAL A 86 -6.89 -7.65 9.76
CA VAL A 86 -7.39 -6.36 10.23
C VAL A 86 -8.24 -6.55 11.48
N GLU A 87 -9.11 -7.56 11.52
CA GLU A 87 -9.90 -7.89 12.71
C GLU A 87 -9.03 -8.28 13.91
N GLU A 88 -7.96 -9.03 13.67
CA GLU A 88 -6.97 -9.36 14.69
C GLU A 88 -6.25 -8.10 15.21
N VAL A 89 -5.81 -7.20 14.33
CA VAL A 89 -5.19 -5.92 14.71
C VAL A 89 -6.13 -5.08 15.57
N LEU A 90 -7.41 -4.97 15.19
CA LEU A 90 -8.42 -4.25 15.97
C LEU A 90 -8.63 -4.89 17.34
N ALA A 91 -8.66 -6.23 17.42
CA ALA A 91 -8.80 -6.96 18.67
C ALA A 91 -7.59 -6.78 19.60
N ILE A 92 -6.36 -6.78 19.06
CA ILE A 92 -5.11 -6.60 19.82
C ILE A 92 -4.98 -5.16 20.33
N THR A 93 -5.29 -4.18 19.49
CA THR A 93 -5.06 -2.77 19.81
C THR A 93 -6.23 -2.10 20.54
N GLY A 94 -7.43 -2.66 20.43
CA GLY A 94 -8.67 -2.02 20.89
C GLY A 94 -9.08 -0.81 20.04
N ALA A 95 -8.42 -0.55 18.91
CA ALA A 95 -8.80 0.49 17.98
C ALA A 95 -10.13 0.14 17.29
N GLN A 96 -10.88 1.15 16.87
CA GLN A 96 -12.14 0.96 16.13
C GLN A 96 -11.92 0.85 14.62
N LYS A 97 -10.80 1.40 14.13
CA LYS A 97 -10.44 1.45 12.73
C LYS A 97 -8.94 1.26 12.54
N VAL A 98 -8.53 1.03 11.30
CA VAL A 98 -7.12 1.03 10.84
C VAL A 98 -6.91 1.97 9.65
N ASN A 99 -5.67 2.41 9.47
CA ASN A 99 -5.19 3.08 8.26
C ASN A 99 -4.49 2.03 7.37
N LEU A 100 -5.09 1.70 6.24
CA LEU A 100 -4.57 0.70 5.30
C LEU A 100 -3.62 1.36 4.30
N ILE A 101 -2.43 0.78 4.11
CA ILE A 101 -1.48 1.17 3.05
C ILE A 101 -1.11 -0.08 2.25
N GLY A 102 -1.50 -0.11 0.97
CA GLY A 102 -1.28 -1.23 0.06
C GLY A 102 -0.33 -0.87 -1.07
N HIS A 103 0.74 -1.63 -1.24
CA HIS A 103 1.67 -1.46 -2.37
C HIS A 103 1.35 -2.43 -3.51
N SER A 104 1.42 -1.98 -4.76
CA SER A 104 1.18 -2.82 -5.94
C SER A 104 -0.18 -3.54 -5.84
N HIS A 105 -0.22 -4.87 -5.96
CA HIS A 105 -1.44 -5.68 -5.76
C HIS A 105 -2.09 -5.47 -4.38
N GLY A 106 -1.32 -5.12 -3.35
CA GLY A 106 -1.83 -4.79 -2.03
C GLY A 106 -2.81 -3.62 -2.05
N GLY A 107 -2.71 -2.72 -3.04
CA GLY A 107 -3.69 -1.66 -3.29
C GLY A 107 -5.09 -2.18 -3.58
N GLN A 108 -5.23 -3.25 -4.37
CA GLN A 108 -6.53 -3.88 -4.59
C GLN A 108 -7.02 -4.63 -3.33
N SER A 109 -6.12 -5.26 -2.57
CA SER A 109 -6.48 -5.92 -1.30
C SER A 109 -7.03 -4.93 -0.26
N VAL A 110 -6.41 -3.76 -0.08
CA VAL A 110 -6.90 -2.76 0.88
C VAL A 110 -8.21 -2.12 0.43
N ARG A 111 -8.42 -1.96 -0.88
CA ARG A 111 -9.68 -1.48 -1.47
C ARG A 111 -10.82 -2.47 -1.23
N TYR A 112 -10.55 -3.77 -1.38
CA TYR A 112 -11.50 -4.82 -1.06
C TYR A 112 -11.98 -4.69 0.40
N VAL A 113 -11.05 -4.63 1.36
CA VAL A 113 -11.36 -4.50 2.80
C VAL A 113 -12.19 -3.25 3.08
N ALA A 114 -11.83 -2.11 2.48
CA ALA A 114 -12.56 -0.86 2.66
C ALA A 114 -13.98 -0.91 2.09
N ALA A 115 -14.22 -1.69 1.02
CA ALA A 115 -15.55 -1.85 0.45
C ALA A 115 -16.43 -2.80 1.27
N VAL A 116 -15.87 -3.91 1.78
CA VAL A 116 -16.67 -4.92 2.50
C VAL A 116 -16.82 -4.65 4.00
N ALA A 117 -15.90 -3.88 4.60
CA ALA A 117 -15.91 -3.52 6.02
C ALA A 117 -15.52 -2.04 6.24
N PRO A 118 -16.21 -1.06 5.63
CA PRO A 118 -15.87 0.36 5.71
C PRO A 118 -15.86 0.91 7.14
N GLU A 119 -16.64 0.33 8.05
CA GLU A 119 -16.67 0.69 9.47
C GLU A 119 -15.35 0.43 10.20
N LYS A 120 -14.52 -0.50 9.69
CA LYS A 120 -13.21 -0.88 10.24
C LYS A 120 -12.05 -0.08 9.63
N VAL A 121 -12.31 0.76 8.64
CA VAL A 121 -11.25 1.46 7.87
C VAL A 121 -11.37 2.97 8.05
N ALA A 122 -10.26 3.63 8.37
CA ALA A 122 -10.16 5.08 8.46
C ALA A 122 -9.64 5.71 7.17
N SER A 123 -8.64 5.06 6.57
CA SER A 123 -8.10 5.46 5.27
C SER A 123 -7.62 4.27 4.45
N VAL A 124 -7.65 4.44 3.13
CA VAL A 124 -6.95 3.61 2.16
C VAL A 124 -5.90 4.46 1.47
N THR A 125 -4.68 3.95 1.41
CA THR A 125 -3.59 4.53 0.63
C THR A 125 -3.03 3.47 -0.30
N THR A 126 -2.98 3.77 -1.60
CA THR A 126 -2.32 2.90 -2.58
C THR A 126 -0.94 3.45 -2.95
N VAL A 127 0.02 2.56 -3.16
CA VAL A 127 1.39 2.90 -3.56
C VAL A 127 1.73 2.07 -4.80
N GLY A 128 1.90 2.72 -5.96
CA GLY A 128 2.18 2.02 -7.23
C GLY A 128 1.17 0.91 -7.55
N SER A 129 -0.10 1.07 -7.15
CA SER A 129 -1.11 0.04 -7.35
C SER A 129 -1.65 0.11 -8.77
N PRO A 130 -1.76 -1.00 -9.53
CA PRO A 130 -2.42 -0.99 -10.84
C PRO A 130 -3.93 -0.90 -10.66
N THR A 131 -4.42 0.29 -10.29
CA THR A 131 -5.84 0.58 -10.06
C THR A 131 -6.64 0.34 -11.32
N LYS A 132 -6.10 0.66 -12.50
CA LYS A 132 -6.71 0.35 -13.80
C LYS A 132 -6.01 -0.78 -14.56
N GLY A 133 -5.17 -1.55 -13.87
CA GLY A 133 -4.43 -2.67 -14.44
C GLY A 133 -3.01 -2.32 -14.90
N SER A 134 -2.29 -3.31 -15.40
CA SER A 134 -0.90 -3.21 -15.81
C SER A 134 -0.73 -3.71 -17.24
N GLU A 135 -0.17 -2.87 -18.11
CA GLU A 135 0.20 -3.28 -19.48
C GLU A 135 1.24 -4.43 -19.46
N ALA A 136 2.08 -4.52 -18.43
CA ALA A 136 2.98 -5.66 -18.24
C ALA A 136 2.23 -6.96 -17.92
N ALA A 137 1.15 -6.90 -17.13
CA ALA A 137 0.29 -8.05 -16.88
C ALA A 137 -0.47 -8.48 -18.15
N ASP A 138 -0.97 -7.52 -18.93
CA ASP A 138 -1.61 -7.79 -20.22
C ASP A 138 -0.64 -8.46 -21.20
N LEU A 139 0.59 -7.95 -21.30
CA LEU A 139 1.64 -8.56 -22.12
C LEU A 139 1.97 -9.99 -21.65
N GLY A 140 2.04 -10.22 -20.34
CA GLY A 140 2.22 -11.55 -19.76
C GLY A 140 1.12 -12.52 -20.17
N LEU A 141 -0.14 -12.12 -20.08
CA LEU A 141 -1.29 -12.93 -20.50
C LEU A 141 -1.33 -13.15 -22.01
N GLN A 142 -0.94 -12.17 -22.82
CA GLN A 142 -0.85 -12.31 -24.28
C GLN A 142 0.25 -13.30 -24.68
N ALA A 143 1.41 -13.26 -24.02
CA ALA A 143 2.52 -14.18 -24.29
C ALA A 143 2.10 -15.65 -24.06
N MET A 144 1.22 -15.91 -23.09
CA MET A 144 0.66 -17.24 -22.84
C MET A 144 -0.30 -17.73 -23.93
N GLN A 145 -0.84 -16.85 -24.77
CA GLN A 145 -1.83 -17.17 -25.81
C GLN A 145 -1.22 -17.41 -27.21
N ILE A 146 0.10 -17.24 -27.39
CA ILE A 146 0.76 -17.41 -28.69
C ILE A 146 0.66 -18.88 -29.16
N PRO A 147 0.02 -19.23 -30.30
CA PRO A 147 -0.30 -20.62 -30.62
C PRO A 147 0.88 -21.60 -30.75
N LEU A 148 2.07 -21.12 -31.12
CA LEU A 148 3.27 -21.96 -31.30
C LEU A 148 4.19 -21.98 -30.07
N LEU A 149 4.13 -20.95 -29.21
CA LEU A 149 5.03 -20.76 -28.08
C LEU A 149 4.28 -20.77 -26.74
N GLY A 150 3.07 -20.24 -26.69
CA GLY A 150 2.17 -20.19 -25.54
C GLY A 150 1.91 -21.54 -24.89
N PRO A 151 1.50 -22.61 -25.60
CA PRO A 151 1.31 -23.93 -24.97
C PRO A 151 2.59 -24.55 -24.38
N ALA A 152 3.77 -24.20 -24.92
CA ALA A 152 5.06 -24.66 -24.42
C ALA A 152 5.60 -23.78 -23.28
N LEU A 153 5.36 -22.46 -23.35
CA LEU A 153 5.80 -21.47 -22.38
C LEU A 153 4.83 -21.34 -21.20
N ALA A 154 3.53 -21.57 -21.36
CA ALA A 154 2.53 -21.46 -20.31
C ALA A 154 2.85 -22.31 -19.08
N PRO A 155 3.18 -23.63 -19.18
CA PRO A 155 3.59 -24.41 -18.01
C PRO A 155 4.97 -23.99 -17.47
N ILE A 156 5.83 -23.35 -18.28
CA ILE A 156 7.14 -22.85 -17.84
C ILE A 156 7.00 -21.53 -17.08
N VAL A 157 6.19 -20.60 -17.60
CA VAL A 157 5.88 -19.31 -16.97
C VAL A 157 5.05 -19.52 -15.71
N ALA A 158 4.00 -20.35 -15.79
CA ALA A 158 3.26 -20.78 -14.61
C ALA A 158 4.17 -21.51 -13.61
N GLY A 159 5.03 -22.45 -14.06
CA GLY A 159 5.98 -23.14 -13.18
C GLY A 159 7.07 -22.26 -12.59
N VAL A 160 7.51 -21.20 -13.28
CA VAL A 160 8.48 -20.22 -12.75
C VAL A 160 7.80 -19.27 -11.77
N ILE A 161 6.57 -18.83 -12.05
CA ILE A 161 5.80 -17.93 -11.17
C ILE A 161 5.27 -18.66 -9.94
N GLU A 162 4.69 -19.86 -10.10
CA GLU A 162 4.26 -20.72 -9.00
C GLU A 162 5.47 -21.28 -8.25
N GLY A 163 6.58 -21.56 -8.94
CA GLY A 163 7.85 -21.92 -8.31
C GLY A 163 8.45 -20.78 -7.51
N LEU A 164 8.42 -19.54 -8.02
CA LEU A 164 8.81 -18.33 -7.28
C LEU A 164 7.87 -18.07 -6.11
N GLY A 165 6.55 -18.18 -6.31
CA GLY A 165 5.56 -18.04 -5.26
C GLY A 165 5.67 -19.14 -4.19
N TRP A 166 6.01 -20.37 -4.57
CA TRP A 166 6.29 -21.47 -3.66
C TRP A 166 7.64 -21.31 -2.96
N VAL A 167 8.68 -20.82 -3.62
CA VAL A 167 9.97 -20.53 -3.00
C VAL A 167 9.84 -19.37 -2.03
N ILE A 168 9.19 -18.29 -2.42
CA ILE A 168 8.90 -17.12 -1.56
C ILE A 168 8.03 -17.57 -0.40
N GLY A 169 6.93 -18.27 -0.67
CA GLY A 169 6.04 -18.79 0.37
C GLY A 169 6.74 -19.78 1.29
N SER A 170 7.51 -20.74 0.79
CA SER A 170 8.23 -21.71 1.63
C SER A 170 9.37 -21.08 2.44
N LEU A 171 10.07 -20.09 1.89
CA LEU A 171 11.13 -19.35 2.60
C LEU A 171 10.57 -18.33 3.60
N ALA A 172 9.36 -17.81 3.37
CA ALA A 172 8.59 -16.99 4.31
C ALA A 172 7.77 -17.85 5.30
N GLY A 173 7.69 -19.16 5.11
CA GLY A 173 6.90 -20.07 5.95
C GLY A 173 5.38 -20.03 5.71
N GLU A 174 4.93 -19.50 4.57
CA GLU A 174 3.52 -19.38 4.19
C GLU A 174 2.86 -20.73 3.91
N SER A 175 1.76 -21.02 4.61
CA SER A 175 0.84 -22.13 4.31
C SER A 175 -0.39 -21.69 3.49
N LEU A 176 -0.34 -20.50 2.87
CA LEU A 176 -1.46 -19.90 2.15
C LEU A 176 -1.54 -20.40 0.70
N SER A 177 -2.76 -20.45 0.14
CA SER A 177 -2.99 -20.92 -1.23
C SER A 177 -2.42 -19.95 -2.27
N GLN A 178 -1.78 -20.49 -3.30
CA GLN A 178 -1.14 -19.70 -4.35
C GLN A 178 -1.83 -19.98 -5.70
N ASP A 179 -2.20 -18.92 -6.41
CA ASP A 179 -2.76 -18.96 -7.76
C ASP A 179 -2.19 -17.80 -8.60
N ALA A 180 -1.16 -18.14 -9.38
CA ALA A 180 -0.43 -17.21 -10.25
C ALA A 180 -1.31 -16.61 -11.34
N LEU A 181 -2.17 -17.44 -11.95
CA LEU A 181 -3.01 -17.03 -13.06
C LEU A 181 -4.12 -16.10 -12.57
N ALA A 182 -4.72 -16.39 -11.41
CA ALA A 182 -5.67 -15.49 -10.77
C ALA A 182 -5.02 -14.14 -10.44
N SER A 183 -3.78 -14.14 -9.94
CA SER A 183 -3.02 -12.91 -9.67
C SER A 183 -2.79 -12.09 -10.93
N LEU A 184 -2.31 -12.70 -12.02
CA LEU A 184 -2.11 -12.02 -13.30
C LEU A 184 -3.42 -11.50 -13.88
N ASN A 185 -4.51 -12.27 -13.81
CA ASN A 185 -5.82 -11.84 -14.24
C ASN A 185 -6.30 -10.62 -13.44
N SER A 186 -6.19 -10.61 -12.11
CA SER A 186 -6.57 -9.46 -11.27
C SER A 186 -5.78 -8.18 -11.60
N LEU A 187 -4.52 -8.32 -12.04
CA LEU A 187 -3.64 -7.19 -12.37
C LEU A 187 -3.71 -6.76 -13.83
N SER A 188 -4.33 -7.56 -14.70
CA SER A 188 -4.61 -7.18 -16.10
C SER A 188 -5.56 -5.98 -16.18
N SER A 189 -5.56 -5.27 -17.30
CA SER A 189 -6.50 -4.16 -17.53
C SER A 189 -7.95 -4.63 -17.45
N ALA A 190 -8.24 -5.83 -17.99
CA ALA A 190 -9.58 -6.40 -17.96
C ALA A 190 -10.03 -6.80 -16.54
N GLY A 191 -9.16 -7.45 -15.76
CA GLY A 191 -9.49 -7.85 -14.40
C GLY A 191 -9.56 -6.68 -13.43
N ALA A 192 -8.70 -5.68 -13.58
CA ALA A 192 -8.78 -4.45 -12.80
C ALA A 192 -10.08 -3.67 -13.13
N ALA A 193 -10.51 -3.64 -14.39
CA ALA A 193 -11.78 -3.04 -14.78
C ALA A 193 -12.98 -3.77 -14.16
N ASP A 194 -12.98 -5.11 -14.16
CA ASP A 194 -14.01 -5.90 -13.47
C ASP A 194 -14.02 -5.62 -11.96
N PHE A 195 -12.85 -5.62 -11.32
CA PHE A 195 -12.71 -5.30 -9.90
C PHE A 195 -13.23 -3.88 -9.58
N ASN A 196 -12.88 -2.88 -10.39
CA ASN A 196 -13.34 -1.51 -10.23
C ASN A 196 -14.85 -1.35 -10.43
N SER A 197 -15.48 -2.18 -11.27
CA SER A 197 -16.94 -2.15 -11.44
C SER A 197 -17.69 -2.60 -10.19
N ARG A 198 -17.05 -3.43 -9.36
CA ARG A 198 -17.60 -3.96 -8.10
C ARG A 198 -17.19 -3.14 -6.88
N PHE A 199 -16.01 -2.51 -6.92
CA PHE A 199 -15.43 -1.70 -5.84
C PHE A 199 -14.96 -0.34 -6.38
N PRO A 200 -15.88 0.55 -6.78
CA PRO A 200 -15.57 1.77 -7.53
C PRO A 200 -15.04 2.92 -6.67
N GLU A 201 -15.14 2.85 -5.35
CA GLU A 201 -14.78 3.94 -4.45
C GLU A 201 -13.34 4.39 -4.69
N GLY A 202 -13.14 5.70 -4.87
CA GLY A 202 -11.81 6.29 -5.07
C GLY A 202 -11.19 6.05 -6.45
N VAL A 203 -11.83 5.30 -7.34
CA VAL A 203 -11.32 5.10 -8.72
C VAL A 203 -11.59 6.36 -9.55
N PRO A 204 -10.58 6.93 -10.24
CA PRO A 204 -10.79 8.06 -11.14
C PRO A 204 -11.72 7.71 -12.31
N THR A 205 -12.71 8.58 -12.57
CA THR A 205 -13.64 8.43 -13.72
C THR A 205 -13.01 8.86 -15.05
N SER A 206 -11.98 9.71 -15.00
CA SER A 206 -11.17 10.07 -16.17
C SER A 206 -9.88 9.26 -16.21
N ASP A 207 -9.23 9.18 -17.37
CA ASP A 207 -8.09 8.29 -17.60
C ASP A 207 -6.94 8.51 -16.63
N CYS A 208 -6.55 9.78 -16.41
CA CYS A 208 -5.40 10.17 -15.57
C CYS A 208 -5.77 11.23 -14.51
N GLY A 209 -7.04 11.34 -14.13
CA GLY A 209 -7.48 12.26 -13.08
C GLY A 209 -7.37 11.64 -11.70
N GLU A 210 -8.00 12.30 -10.73
CA GLU A 210 -8.15 11.80 -9.36
C GLU A 210 -9.54 11.16 -9.16
N GLY A 211 -9.68 10.40 -8.08
CA GLY A 211 -10.98 9.88 -7.62
C GLY A 211 -11.50 10.66 -6.41
N ASP A 212 -12.60 10.20 -5.83
CA ASP A 212 -13.15 10.81 -4.62
C ASP A 212 -12.16 10.68 -3.44
N TYR A 213 -11.86 11.79 -2.77
CA TYR A 213 -10.89 11.79 -1.66
C TYR A 213 -11.43 11.13 -0.39
N VAL A 214 -12.76 11.01 -0.29
CA VAL A 214 -13.46 10.36 0.81
C VAL A 214 -14.58 9.53 0.21
N SER A 215 -14.75 8.29 0.65
CA SER A 215 -15.80 7.40 0.14
C SER A 215 -17.21 7.98 0.37
N ALA A 216 -18.07 7.82 -0.63
CA ALA A 216 -19.49 8.18 -0.54
C ALA A 216 -20.33 6.93 -0.24
N GLY A 217 -21.27 7.00 0.72
CA GLY A 217 -22.22 5.91 0.95
C GLY A 217 -22.66 5.73 2.42
N PRO A 218 -23.62 4.81 2.67
CA PRO A 218 -24.01 4.42 4.02
C PRO A 218 -22.89 3.62 4.67
N GLY A 219 -22.03 4.30 5.41
CA GLY A 219 -20.86 3.70 6.07
C GLY A 219 -20.03 4.77 6.77
N ALA A 220 -18.94 4.36 7.39
CA ALA A 220 -18.00 5.32 7.95
C ALA A 220 -17.16 5.93 6.81
N ALA A 221 -16.96 7.25 6.83
CA ALA A 221 -16.11 7.92 5.85
C ALA A 221 -14.70 7.30 5.83
N VAL A 222 -14.24 6.90 4.65
CA VAL A 222 -12.88 6.37 4.41
C VAL A 222 -12.12 7.36 3.55
N HIS A 223 -10.99 7.88 4.06
CA HIS A 223 -10.12 8.76 3.27
C HIS A 223 -9.30 7.96 2.25
N GLN A 224 -9.08 8.51 1.06
CA GLN A 224 -8.52 7.78 -0.08
C GLN A 224 -7.35 8.56 -0.66
N PHE A 225 -6.18 7.91 -0.73
CA PHE A 225 -4.94 8.51 -1.19
C PHE A 225 -4.18 7.58 -2.13
N SER A 226 -3.34 8.16 -2.98
CA SER A 226 -2.35 7.40 -3.75
C SER A 226 -1.04 8.15 -3.90
N TRP A 227 0.04 7.41 -4.12
CA TRP A 227 1.22 7.93 -4.80
C TRP A 227 1.89 6.84 -5.63
N SER A 228 2.76 7.25 -6.55
CA SER A 228 3.51 6.33 -7.40
C SER A 228 4.84 6.91 -7.83
N GLY A 229 5.73 6.04 -8.25
CA GLY A 229 6.87 6.36 -9.08
C GLY A 229 6.48 6.57 -10.54
N ALA A 230 7.21 7.46 -11.19
CA ALA A 230 7.37 7.49 -12.64
C ALA A 230 8.86 7.69 -12.91
N ASN A 231 9.54 6.62 -13.29
CA ASN A 231 10.97 6.66 -13.54
C ASN A 231 11.25 6.21 -14.97
N THR A 232 12.16 6.90 -15.66
CA THR A 232 12.52 6.62 -17.06
C THR A 232 13.82 5.84 -17.22
N GLY A 233 14.56 5.53 -16.14
CA GLY A 233 15.89 4.89 -16.22
C GLY A 233 16.20 3.89 -15.10
N ILE A 234 17.49 3.60 -14.91
CA ILE A 234 17.99 2.83 -13.76
C ILE A 234 18.08 3.78 -12.56
N THR A 235 17.43 3.47 -11.44
CA THR A 235 17.51 4.31 -10.23
C THR A 235 18.79 4.10 -9.45
N ASN A 236 19.28 2.86 -9.38
CA ASN A 236 20.54 2.53 -8.75
C ASN A 236 21.32 1.47 -9.56
N PHE A 237 22.56 1.78 -9.93
CA PHE A 237 23.40 0.87 -10.74
C PHE A 237 23.73 -0.44 -10.01
N PHE A 238 23.73 -0.43 -8.68
CA PHE A 238 24.02 -1.60 -7.85
C PHE A 238 22.77 -2.40 -7.49
N ASP A 239 21.58 -1.95 -7.89
CA ASP A 239 20.35 -2.72 -7.74
C ASP A 239 20.11 -3.57 -9.00
N PRO A 240 20.21 -4.91 -8.92
CA PRO A 240 19.97 -5.78 -10.06
C PRO A 240 18.52 -5.75 -10.55
N SER A 241 17.55 -5.41 -9.70
CA SER A 241 16.13 -5.37 -10.07
C SER A 241 15.80 -4.20 -10.99
N SER A 242 16.51 -3.06 -10.85
CA SER A 242 16.30 -1.89 -11.72
C SER A 242 16.53 -2.21 -13.20
N TYR A 243 17.40 -3.18 -13.53
CA TYR A 243 17.62 -3.60 -14.93
C TYR A 243 16.42 -4.38 -15.49
N GLY A 244 15.83 -5.27 -14.69
CA GLY A 244 14.62 -5.99 -15.07
C GLY A 244 13.42 -5.06 -15.25
N LEU A 245 13.25 -4.12 -14.32
CA LEU A 245 12.19 -3.11 -14.35
C LEU A 245 12.32 -2.13 -15.52
N VAL A 246 13.54 -1.85 -15.99
CA VAL A 246 13.76 -1.06 -17.22
C VAL A 246 13.31 -1.81 -18.47
N LEU A 247 13.50 -3.13 -18.53
CA LEU A 247 13.07 -3.93 -19.68
C LEU A 247 11.54 -4.06 -19.75
N SER A 248 10.85 -4.18 -18.62
CA SER A 248 9.39 -4.25 -18.59
C SER A 248 8.71 -2.96 -19.04
N LYS A 249 9.41 -1.82 -19.03
CA LYS A 249 8.90 -0.53 -19.57
C LYS A 249 8.53 -0.60 -21.04
N LEU A 250 9.13 -1.54 -21.81
CA LEU A 250 8.78 -1.75 -23.22
C LEU A 250 7.32 -2.19 -23.42
N ALA A 251 6.65 -2.65 -22.36
CA ALA A 251 5.24 -2.98 -22.38
C ALA A 251 4.33 -1.75 -22.30
N PHE A 252 4.85 -0.57 -21.92
CA PHE A 252 4.05 0.59 -21.58
C PHE A 252 4.07 1.68 -22.65
N THR A 253 2.93 2.33 -22.84
CA THR A 253 2.80 3.52 -23.71
C THR A 253 2.88 4.85 -22.95
N GLU A 254 2.80 4.81 -21.63
CA GLU A 254 2.88 5.97 -20.73
C GLU A 254 4.12 5.92 -19.79
N GLU A 255 4.36 7.03 -19.07
CA GLU A 255 5.32 7.03 -17.95
C GLU A 255 4.91 5.98 -16.90
N ASN A 256 5.86 5.28 -16.32
CA ASN A 256 5.59 4.14 -15.43
C ASN A 256 6.75 3.90 -14.45
N ASP A 257 6.50 3.08 -13.44
CA ASP A 257 7.49 2.64 -12.44
C ASP A 257 8.24 1.35 -12.86
N GLY A 258 7.95 0.81 -14.05
CA GLY A 258 8.44 -0.48 -14.55
C GLY A 258 7.36 -1.57 -14.59
N LEU A 259 6.33 -1.50 -13.75
CA LEU A 259 5.25 -2.49 -13.68
C LEU A 259 3.85 -1.88 -13.67
N VAL A 260 3.71 -0.60 -13.36
CA VAL A 260 2.43 0.11 -13.32
C VAL A 260 2.58 1.46 -14.01
N GLY A 261 1.65 1.75 -14.91
CA GLY A 261 1.54 3.04 -15.57
C GLY A 261 1.13 4.14 -14.60
N ARG A 262 1.67 5.35 -14.81
CA ARG A 262 1.44 6.52 -13.98
C ARG A 262 -0.06 6.77 -13.78
N CYS A 263 -0.84 6.84 -14.86
CA CYS A 263 -2.28 7.07 -14.77
C CYS A 263 -3.02 5.90 -14.14
N SER A 264 -2.58 4.66 -14.40
CA SER A 264 -3.15 3.47 -13.76
C SER A 264 -2.93 3.45 -12.24
N SER A 265 -1.91 4.15 -11.72
CA SER A 265 -1.65 4.22 -10.29
C SER A 265 -2.67 5.04 -9.50
N HIS A 266 -3.42 5.93 -10.16
CA HIS A 266 -4.24 6.93 -9.51
C HIS A 266 -5.41 6.32 -8.74
N PHE A 267 -5.57 6.78 -7.49
CA PHE A 267 -6.66 6.43 -6.60
C PHE A 267 -6.87 7.52 -5.54
N GLY A 268 -8.13 7.91 -5.30
CA GLY A 268 -8.49 8.98 -4.39
C GLY A 268 -7.72 10.27 -4.68
N GLN A 269 -7.22 10.91 -3.64
CA GLN A 269 -6.30 12.04 -3.74
C GLN A 269 -4.89 11.57 -4.15
N VAL A 270 -4.44 11.96 -5.34
CA VAL A 270 -3.10 11.67 -5.86
C VAL A 270 -2.12 12.64 -5.22
N LEU A 271 -1.34 12.12 -4.28
CA LEU A 271 -0.38 12.91 -3.51
C LEU A 271 0.81 13.31 -4.36
N ARG A 272 1.26 12.38 -5.21
CA ARG A 272 2.26 12.53 -6.26
C ARG A 272 2.38 11.22 -7.05
N ASP A 273 2.46 11.30 -8.36
CA ASP A 273 2.50 10.16 -9.29
C ASP A 273 3.83 10.08 -10.07
N ASP A 274 4.75 11.02 -9.83
CA ASP A 274 6.01 11.18 -10.56
C ASP A 274 7.24 11.19 -9.65
N TYR A 275 7.22 10.41 -8.57
CA TYR A 275 8.46 10.18 -7.83
C TYR A 275 9.47 9.49 -8.77
N PRO A 276 10.76 9.87 -8.77
CA PRO A 276 11.78 9.15 -9.53
C PRO A 276 12.17 7.87 -8.75
N MET A 277 11.22 6.95 -8.69
CA MET A 277 11.24 5.64 -8.06
C MET A 277 10.83 4.64 -9.14
N ASP A 278 11.53 3.51 -9.21
CA ASP A 278 10.95 2.31 -9.83
C ASP A 278 10.02 1.58 -8.84
N HIS A 279 9.34 0.54 -9.30
CA HIS A 279 8.33 -0.16 -8.52
C HIS A 279 8.86 -0.77 -7.20
N LEU A 280 10.16 -1.06 -7.10
CA LEU A 280 10.74 -1.62 -5.88
C LEU A 280 11.34 -0.54 -4.98
N ASP A 281 11.80 0.58 -5.55
CA ASP A 281 12.15 1.77 -4.78
C ASP A 281 10.99 2.22 -3.88
N GLU A 282 9.74 2.08 -4.35
CA GLU A 282 8.55 2.48 -3.59
C GLU A 282 8.46 1.83 -2.21
N VAL A 283 8.92 0.59 -2.06
CA VAL A 283 9.01 -0.14 -0.79
C VAL A 283 10.43 -0.16 -0.20
N ASN A 284 11.27 0.76 -0.67
CA ASN A 284 12.68 0.94 -0.29
C ASN A 284 13.53 -0.32 -0.57
N GLN A 285 13.18 -1.07 -1.61
CA GLN A 285 13.95 -2.20 -2.12
C GLN A 285 14.82 -1.77 -3.31
N LEU A 286 15.87 -2.53 -3.64
CA LEU A 286 16.41 -3.68 -2.91
C LEU A 286 17.38 -3.23 -1.81
N PHE A 287 17.17 -3.66 -0.56
CA PHE A 287 18.04 -3.29 0.59
C PHE A 287 18.25 -1.77 0.80
N GLY A 288 17.31 -0.94 0.34
CA GLY A 288 17.41 0.52 0.39
C GLY A 288 18.32 1.13 -0.66
N LEU A 289 18.73 0.37 -1.68
CA LEU A 289 19.49 0.85 -2.85
C LEU A 289 18.57 1.61 -3.80
N THR A 290 18.05 2.74 -3.33
CA THR A 290 17.18 3.59 -4.14
C THR A 290 17.96 4.71 -4.82
N TYR A 291 17.27 5.60 -5.54
CA TYR A 291 17.90 6.73 -6.21
C TYR A 291 18.63 7.65 -5.19
N LEU A 292 19.97 7.61 -5.20
CA LEU A 292 20.85 8.19 -4.17
C LEU A 292 20.67 9.69 -3.90
N PHE A 293 20.24 10.45 -4.91
CA PHE A 293 20.07 11.91 -4.81
C PHE A 293 18.61 12.35 -4.98
N SER A 294 17.68 11.48 -4.59
CA SER A 294 16.26 11.77 -4.69
C SER A 294 15.52 11.54 -3.37
N THR A 295 14.19 11.65 -3.43
CA THR A 295 13.26 11.37 -2.36
C THR A 295 13.53 10.00 -1.77
N ASN A 296 13.87 9.97 -0.48
CA ASN A 296 13.94 8.72 0.26
C ASN A 296 12.51 8.16 0.45
N PRO A 297 12.21 6.93 0.02
CA PRO A 297 10.87 6.34 0.16
C PRO A 297 10.38 6.35 1.61
N LYS A 298 11.24 6.04 2.59
CA LYS A 298 10.88 6.07 4.02
C LYS A 298 10.41 7.46 4.47
N SER A 299 10.93 8.54 3.87
CA SER A 299 10.47 9.89 4.16
C SER A 299 9.06 10.13 3.64
N VAL A 300 8.68 9.54 2.49
CA VAL A 300 7.31 9.62 1.94
C VAL A 300 6.31 8.97 2.90
N TYR A 301 6.58 7.74 3.36
CA TYR A 301 5.72 7.07 4.36
C TYR A 301 5.58 7.87 5.65
N ARG A 302 6.68 8.44 6.16
CA ARG A 302 6.64 9.26 7.38
C ARG A 302 5.82 10.54 7.20
N GLN A 303 5.97 11.23 6.07
CA GLN A 303 5.18 12.41 5.74
C GLN A 303 3.70 12.06 5.60
N HIS A 304 3.39 10.91 5.00
CA HIS A 304 2.02 10.43 4.88
C HIS A 304 1.40 10.05 6.24
N ALA A 305 2.13 9.35 7.10
CA ALA A 305 1.66 9.08 8.47
C ALA A 305 1.40 10.39 9.24
N ASN A 306 2.24 11.41 9.06
CA ASN A 306 1.98 12.74 9.62
C ASN A 306 0.73 13.41 9.01
N ARG A 307 0.49 13.24 7.71
CA ARG A 307 -0.75 13.70 7.05
C ARG A 307 -1.97 13.04 7.66
N LEU A 308 -1.97 11.71 7.81
CA LEU A 308 -3.07 10.96 8.44
C LEU A 308 -3.31 11.45 9.87
N ARG A 309 -2.25 11.60 10.68
CA ARG A 309 -2.32 12.17 12.03
C ARG A 309 -2.97 13.55 12.05
N ASN A 310 -2.60 14.43 11.12
CA ASN A 310 -3.15 15.80 11.06
C ASN A 310 -4.62 15.83 10.62
N LEU A 311 -5.11 14.74 10.01
CA LEU A 311 -6.53 14.52 9.70
C LEU A 311 -7.32 13.89 10.87
N GLY A 312 -6.66 13.54 11.97
CA GLY A 312 -7.29 12.81 13.09
C GLY A 312 -7.52 11.33 12.77
N LEU A 313 -6.72 10.77 11.86
CA LEU A 313 -6.72 9.36 11.48
C LEU A 313 -5.55 8.64 12.12
#